data_AF-C6TBA3-F1
#
_entry.id   AF-C6TBA3-F1
#
_cell.length_a   1.000
_cell.length_b   1.000
_cell.length_c   1.000
_cell.angle_alpha   90.00
_cell.angle_beta   90.00
_cell.angle_gamma   90.00
#
_symmetry.space_group_name_H-M   'P 1'
#
loop_
_entity.id
_entity.type
_entity.pdbx_description
1 polymer ?
#
loop_
_entity_poly.entity_id
_entity_poly.type
_entity_poly.pdbx_seq_one_letter_code
_entity_poly.pdbx_strand_id
1 'polypeptide(L)'
;THIHEGIEVVARDDSALLLFSGGETRRDAGPRSEAQSYWAVADSKGWFGKEESVKWRALTEEHARDSFENLLFSVCRFRELTGTYPQNITVVSYDFKENRFAHLHRSAISFPESRFFYAGTPATSNAKAAALKGEELVRTQFQVDPYGCRGSLYHKKLKRDPFHRSIPYPDGCPEIEGLFRYCGPTPYPGALPWAQ
;
A
#
# COMPACT_ATOMS: atom_id res chain seq x y z
N THR A 1 17.10 -1.41 -1.84
CA THR A 1 15.89 -0.74 -2.36
C THR A 1 14.71 -1.19 -1.51
N HIS A 2 13.58 -0.50 -1.50
CA HIS A 2 12.39 -0.97 -0.77
C HIS A 2 11.87 -2.33 -1.29
N ILE A 3 12.09 -2.66 -2.56
CA ILE A 3 11.78 -4.00 -3.12
C ILE A 3 12.59 -5.09 -2.41
N HIS A 4 13.92 -4.91 -2.36
CA HIS A 4 14.81 -5.87 -1.69
C HIS A 4 14.54 -5.94 -0.18
N GLU A 5 14.31 -4.80 0.46
CA GLU A 5 13.96 -4.74 1.89
C GLU A 5 12.67 -5.52 2.17
N GLY A 6 11.65 -5.40 1.31
CA GLY A 6 10.40 -6.16 1.48
C GLY A 6 10.59 -7.67 1.42
N ILE A 7 11.52 -8.12 0.57
CA ILE A 7 11.90 -9.53 0.45
C ILE A 7 12.63 -10.00 1.70
N GLU A 8 13.61 -9.24 2.18
CA GLU A 8 14.34 -9.54 3.42
C GLU A 8 13.42 -9.57 4.66
N VAL A 9 12.44 -8.67 4.71
CA VAL A 9 11.44 -8.64 5.80
C VAL A 9 10.57 -9.88 5.76
N VAL A 10 10.00 -10.25 4.61
CA VAL A 10 9.10 -11.41 4.52
C VAL A 10 9.85 -12.74 4.66
N ALA A 11 11.15 -12.79 4.32
CA ALA A 11 11.98 -13.97 4.48
C ALA A 11 12.22 -14.36 5.95
N ARG A 12 11.97 -13.44 6.90
CA ARG A 12 12.11 -13.69 8.35
C ARG A 12 10.86 -14.31 8.97
N ASP A 13 9.76 -14.39 8.22
CA ASP A 13 8.48 -14.94 8.67
C ASP A 13 7.86 -15.80 7.56
N ASP A 14 7.94 -17.12 7.74
CA ASP A 14 7.40 -18.10 6.79
C ASP A 14 5.88 -18.07 6.69
N SER A 15 5.19 -17.46 7.67
CA SER A 15 3.73 -17.29 7.67
C SER A 15 3.27 -15.98 7.02
N ALA A 16 4.18 -15.07 6.73
CA ALA A 16 3.87 -13.78 6.13
C ALA A 16 3.69 -13.87 4.60
N LEU A 17 3.01 -12.89 4.01
CA LEU A 17 2.93 -12.70 2.56
C LEU A 17 3.53 -11.34 2.20
N LEU A 18 4.18 -11.26 1.05
CA LEU A 18 4.65 -10.00 0.49
C LEU A 18 3.68 -9.55 -0.61
N LEU A 19 3.07 -8.38 -0.44
CA LEU A 19 2.23 -7.76 -1.47
C LEU A 19 2.96 -6.54 -2.05
N PHE A 20 3.36 -6.63 -3.31
CA PHE A 20 3.70 -5.43 -4.07
C PHE A 20 2.40 -4.75 -4.49
N SER A 21 2.19 -3.50 -4.07
CA SER A 21 0.96 -2.76 -4.34
C SER A 21 1.20 -1.51 -5.19
N GLY A 22 0.38 -1.34 -6.22
CA GLY A 22 0.38 -0.18 -7.10
C GLY A 22 -0.09 -0.54 -8.50
N GLY A 23 -1.05 0.21 -9.04
CA GLY A 23 -1.68 -0.04 -10.32
C GLY A 23 -0.98 0.57 -11.53
N GLU A 24 -1.69 0.58 -12.66
CA GLU A 24 -1.24 1.09 -13.96
C GLU A 24 -1.29 2.62 -14.03
N THR A 25 -0.59 3.31 -13.13
CA THR A 25 -0.76 4.75 -12.89
C THR A 25 -0.02 5.66 -13.89
N ARG A 26 0.78 5.09 -14.80
CA ARG A 26 1.64 5.83 -15.75
C ARG A 26 1.40 5.37 -17.18
N ARG A 27 0.92 6.29 -18.03
CA ARG A 27 0.67 6.02 -19.46
C ARG A 27 1.93 5.54 -20.18
N ASP A 28 3.08 6.15 -19.91
CA ASP A 28 4.35 5.84 -20.57
C ASP A 28 4.93 4.46 -20.19
N ALA A 29 4.42 3.85 -19.11
CA ALA A 29 4.82 2.49 -18.71
C ALA A 29 4.04 1.40 -19.48
N GLY A 30 3.03 1.76 -20.26
CA GLY A 30 2.08 0.82 -20.87
C GLY A 30 1.11 0.22 -19.84
N PRO A 31 0.31 -0.80 -20.23
CA PRO A 31 -0.63 -1.49 -19.35
C PRO A 31 0.11 -2.46 -18.42
N ARG A 32 1.03 -1.91 -17.61
CA ARG A 32 1.82 -2.64 -16.61
C ARG A 32 1.70 -1.92 -15.29
N SER A 33 1.30 -2.66 -14.26
CA SER A 33 1.15 -2.11 -12.92
C SER A 33 2.52 -1.85 -12.26
N GLU A 34 2.58 -0.89 -11.34
CA GLU A 34 3.79 -0.67 -10.52
C GLU A 34 4.13 -1.94 -9.72
N ALA A 35 3.11 -2.67 -9.23
CA ALA A 35 3.24 -3.93 -8.53
C ALA A 35 3.90 -5.04 -9.37
N GLN A 36 3.41 -5.28 -10.59
CA GLN A 36 4.03 -6.23 -11.52
C GLN A 36 5.48 -5.86 -11.81
N SER A 37 5.75 -4.57 -11.96
CA SER A 37 7.11 -4.08 -12.22
C SER A 37 8.06 -4.40 -11.06
N TYR A 38 7.60 -4.26 -9.81
CA TYR A 38 8.42 -4.62 -8.64
C TYR A 38 8.68 -6.12 -8.57
N TRP A 39 7.67 -6.95 -8.78
CA TRP A 39 7.82 -8.40 -8.80
C TRP A 39 8.80 -8.84 -9.89
N ALA A 40 8.65 -8.32 -11.12
CA ALA A 40 9.53 -8.65 -12.23
C ALA A 40 10.99 -8.19 -12.00
N VAL A 41 11.19 -7.03 -11.38
CA VAL A 41 12.53 -6.56 -10.99
C VAL A 41 13.15 -7.50 -9.97
N ALA A 42 12.41 -7.88 -8.92
CA ALA A 42 12.89 -8.83 -7.92
C ALA A 42 13.29 -10.18 -8.54
N ASP A 43 12.46 -10.71 -9.43
CA ASP A 43 12.72 -11.98 -10.12
C ASP A 43 13.96 -11.90 -11.02
N SER A 44 14.05 -10.87 -11.86
CA SER A 44 15.19 -10.67 -12.76
C SER A 44 16.52 -10.46 -12.03
N LYS A 45 16.46 -9.93 -10.80
CA LYS A 45 17.64 -9.73 -9.94
C LYS A 45 17.97 -10.95 -9.07
N GLY A 46 17.15 -12.00 -9.10
CA GLY A 46 17.32 -13.18 -8.26
C GLY A 46 17.16 -12.88 -6.77
N TRP A 47 16.44 -11.81 -6.41
CA TRP A 47 16.34 -11.35 -5.02
C TRP A 47 15.52 -12.26 -4.13
N PHE A 48 14.61 -13.06 -4.68
CA PHE A 48 13.88 -14.07 -3.92
C PHE A 48 14.77 -15.20 -3.39
N GLY A 49 16.03 -15.26 -3.81
CA GLY A 49 16.98 -16.29 -3.39
C GLY A 49 16.77 -17.63 -4.11
N LYS A 50 17.40 -18.68 -3.57
CA LYS A 50 17.26 -20.06 -4.07
C LYS A 50 16.06 -20.79 -3.48
N GLU A 51 15.54 -20.29 -2.36
CA GLU A 51 14.34 -20.84 -1.76
C GLU A 51 13.11 -20.26 -2.45
N GLU A 52 12.38 -21.12 -3.14
CA GLU A 52 11.15 -20.74 -3.83
C GLU A 52 10.05 -20.26 -2.84
N SER A 53 10.23 -20.50 -1.53
CA SER A 53 9.30 -20.16 -0.45
C SER A 53 8.87 -18.70 -0.45
N VAL A 54 9.80 -17.76 -0.61
CA VAL A 54 9.49 -16.32 -0.63
C VAL A 54 8.86 -15.93 -1.96
N LYS A 55 9.35 -16.47 -3.09
CA LYS A 55 8.83 -16.17 -4.42
C LYS A 55 7.35 -16.56 -4.53
N TRP A 56 6.95 -17.72 -4.02
CA TRP A 56 5.55 -18.17 -4.03
C TRP A 56 4.62 -17.35 -3.13
N ARG A 57 5.17 -16.71 -2.09
CA ARG A 57 4.44 -15.84 -1.17
C ARG A 57 4.51 -14.34 -1.54
N ALA A 58 5.23 -14.01 -2.62
CA ALA A 58 5.32 -12.66 -3.17
C ALA A 58 4.30 -12.47 -4.29
N LEU A 59 3.28 -11.66 -4.02
CA LEU A 59 2.09 -11.48 -4.83
C LEU A 59 1.89 -9.99 -5.16
N THR A 60 0.92 -9.69 -6.03
CA THR A 60 0.63 -8.33 -6.50
C THR A 60 -0.77 -7.86 -6.11
N GLU A 61 -0.87 -6.56 -5.84
CA GLU A 61 -2.09 -5.77 -5.81
C GLU A 61 -1.94 -4.65 -6.87
N GLU A 62 -2.78 -4.66 -7.88
CA GLU A 62 -2.51 -3.97 -9.16
C GLU A 62 -3.47 -2.82 -9.49
N HIS A 63 -4.21 -2.33 -8.50
CA HIS A 63 -5.29 -1.37 -8.70
C HIS A 63 -5.12 -0.09 -7.88
N ALA A 64 -4.26 -0.06 -6.86
CA ALA A 64 -4.04 1.14 -6.06
C ALA A 64 -3.45 2.30 -6.86
N ARG A 65 -4.04 3.49 -6.74
CA ARG A 65 -3.64 4.72 -7.46
C ARG A 65 -2.99 5.74 -6.55
N ASP A 66 -3.08 5.56 -5.24
CA ASP A 66 -2.36 6.36 -4.26
C ASP A 66 -1.93 5.51 -3.05
N SER A 67 -1.24 6.16 -2.11
CA SER A 67 -0.71 5.49 -0.91
C SER A 67 -1.76 5.00 0.08
N PHE A 68 -2.94 5.63 0.10
CA PHE A 68 -4.02 5.17 0.98
C PHE A 68 -4.64 3.90 0.38
N GLU A 69 -4.92 3.91 -0.92
CA GLU A 69 -5.33 2.72 -1.66
C GLU A 69 -4.28 1.62 -1.57
N ASN A 70 -2.97 1.95 -1.61
CA ASN A 70 -1.92 0.94 -1.45
C ASN A 70 -2.09 0.14 -0.14
N LEU A 71 -2.41 0.82 0.96
CA LEU A 71 -2.63 0.16 2.24
C LEU A 71 -3.97 -0.60 2.25
N LEU A 72 -5.08 0.09 1.96
CA LEU A 72 -6.42 -0.47 2.08
C LEU A 72 -6.64 -1.65 1.12
N PHE A 73 -6.18 -1.52 -0.13
CA PHE A 73 -6.34 -2.55 -1.15
C PHE A 73 -5.45 -3.75 -0.82
N SER A 74 -4.24 -3.56 -0.28
CA SER A 74 -3.40 -4.67 0.18
C SER A 74 -4.03 -5.45 1.33
N VAL A 75 -4.70 -4.76 2.28
CA VAL A 75 -5.44 -5.44 3.36
C VAL A 75 -6.55 -6.31 2.80
N CYS A 76 -7.31 -5.79 1.83
CA CYS A 76 -8.34 -6.57 1.17
C CYS A 76 -7.76 -7.73 0.34
N ARG A 77 -6.71 -7.47 -0.44
CA ARG A 77 -6.03 -8.49 -1.24
C ARG A 77 -5.49 -9.63 -0.37
N PHE A 78 -4.94 -9.32 0.79
CA PHE A 78 -4.51 -10.31 1.76
C PHE A 78 -5.69 -11.20 2.21
N ARG A 79 -6.85 -10.60 2.48
CA ARG A 79 -8.07 -11.34 2.85
C ARG A 79 -8.55 -12.24 1.72
N GLU A 80 -8.55 -11.79 0.48
CA GLU A 80 -8.90 -12.62 -0.67
C GLU A 80 -7.99 -13.85 -0.80
N LEU A 81 -6.69 -13.68 -0.54
CA LEU A 81 -5.69 -14.72 -0.71
C LEU A 81 -5.69 -15.75 0.44
N THR A 82 -6.00 -15.32 1.65
CA THR A 82 -5.81 -16.14 2.87
C THR A 82 -7.11 -16.53 3.57
N GLY A 83 -8.23 -15.91 3.21
CA GLY A 83 -9.50 -16.08 3.92
C GLY A 83 -9.50 -15.50 5.34
N THR A 84 -8.49 -14.72 5.75
CA THR A 84 -8.43 -13.99 7.03
C THR A 84 -7.85 -12.58 6.84
N TYR A 85 -8.16 -11.62 7.73
CA TYR A 85 -7.50 -10.31 7.68
C TYR A 85 -6.10 -10.39 8.34
N PRO A 86 -5.13 -9.55 7.93
CA PRO A 86 -3.78 -9.62 8.48
C PRO A 86 -3.78 -9.31 9.97
N GLN A 87 -3.08 -10.13 10.75
CA GLN A 87 -2.85 -9.84 12.18
C GLN A 87 -1.83 -8.72 12.35
N ASN A 88 -0.78 -8.70 11.54
CA ASN A 88 0.24 -7.66 11.54
C ASN A 88 0.38 -7.08 10.13
N ILE A 89 0.73 -5.79 10.03
CA ILE A 89 1.06 -5.14 8.77
C ILE A 89 2.45 -4.51 8.90
N THR A 90 3.36 -4.84 7.99
CA THR A 90 4.63 -4.14 7.84
C THR A 90 4.64 -3.42 6.50
N VAL A 91 4.67 -2.09 6.51
CA VAL A 91 4.81 -1.30 5.29
C VAL A 91 6.29 -1.10 4.98
N VAL A 92 6.70 -1.45 3.75
CA VAL A 92 8.08 -1.26 3.28
C VAL A 92 8.12 -0.20 2.19
N SER A 93 8.79 0.92 2.46
CA SER A 93 8.79 2.09 1.58
C SER A 93 9.92 3.05 1.94
N TYR A 94 9.99 4.24 1.34
CA TYR A 94 10.99 5.24 1.70
C TYR A 94 10.75 5.81 3.12
N ASP A 95 11.81 6.05 3.89
CA ASP A 95 11.76 6.53 5.29
C ASP A 95 10.85 7.76 5.46
N PHE A 96 10.96 8.71 4.53
CA PHE A 96 10.24 9.98 4.64
C PHE A 96 8.70 9.81 4.64
N LYS A 97 8.17 8.69 4.13
CA LYS A 97 6.73 8.40 4.09
C LYS A 97 6.19 7.75 5.37
N GLU A 98 7.05 7.36 6.31
CA GLU A 98 6.67 6.62 7.52
C GLU A 98 5.52 7.31 8.27
N ASN A 99 5.68 8.59 8.59
CA ASN A 99 4.67 9.36 9.31
C ASN A 99 3.29 9.31 8.66
N ARG A 100 3.23 9.35 7.32
CA ARG A 100 1.96 9.30 6.59
C ARG A 100 1.32 7.91 6.68
N PHE A 101 2.09 6.84 6.56
CA PHE A 101 1.54 5.49 6.68
C PHE A 101 1.19 5.14 8.13
N ALA A 102 2.14 5.31 9.04
CA ALA A 102 2.03 4.88 10.43
C ALA A 102 1.04 5.72 11.26
N HIS A 103 0.85 7.01 10.95
CA HIS A 103 -0.02 7.87 11.76
C HIS A 103 -1.28 8.38 11.05
N LEU A 104 -1.28 8.48 9.71
CA LEU A 104 -2.48 8.91 8.97
C LEU A 104 -3.23 7.72 8.39
N HIS A 105 -2.62 6.97 7.47
CA HIS A 105 -3.31 5.89 6.77
C HIS A 105 -3.73 4.76 7.70
N ARG A 106 -2.83 4.32 8.59
CA ARG A 106 -3.14 3.33 9.65
C ARG A 106 -4.33 3.79 10.50
N SER A 107 -4.31 5.04 10.96
CA SER A 107 -5.38 5.60 11.80
C SER A 107 -6.69 5.72 11.05
N ALA A 108 -6.67 6.08 9.76
CA ALA A 108 -7.86 6.22 8.93
C ALA A 108 -8.60 4.88 8.76
N ILE A 109 -7.86 3.77 8.71
CA ILE A 109 -8.43 2.41 8.71
C ILE A 109 -8.52 1.81 10.13
N SER A 110 -8.26 2.58 11.18
CA SER A 110 -8.24 2.13 12.59
C SER A 110 -7.45 0.85 12.85
N PHE A 111 -6.35 0.63 12.12
CA PHE A 111 -5.51 -0.56 12.36
C PHE A 111 -4.66 -0.36 13.64
N PRO A 112 -4.52 -1.37 14.51
CA PRO A 112 -3.87 -1.19 15.81
C PRO A 112 -2.39 -0.81 15.67
N GLU A 113 -1.94 0.18 16.44
CA GLU A 113 -0.56 0.66 16.42
C GLU A 113 0.44 -0.44 16.83
N SER A 114 0.10 -1.26 17.83
CA SER A 114 0.95 -2.38 18.28
C SER A 114 1.17 -3.48 17.24
N ARG A 115 0.36 -3.49 16.17
CA ARG A 115 0.41 -4.50 15.09
C ARG A 115 0.80 -3.90 13.74
N PHE A 116 1.19 -2.62 13.71
CA PHE A 116 1.57 -1.91 12.50
C PHE A 116 3.02 -1.47 12.57
N PHE A 117 3.83 -1.97 11.65
CA PHE A 117 5.26 -1.74 11.58
C PHE A 117 5.63 -1.02 10.27
N TYR A 118 6.77 -0.36 10.26
CA TYR A 118 7.30 0.31 9.08
C TYR A 118 8.78 -0.04 8.90
N ALA A 119 9.14 -0.52 7.71
CA ALA A 119 10.52 -0.72 7.31
C ALA A 119 10.89 0.33 6.26
N GLY A 120 11.66 1.31 6.70
CA GLY A 120 12.11 2.42 5.88
C GLY A 120 13.35 2.08 5.06
N THR A 121 13.41 2.59 3.83
CA THR A 121 14.65 2.69 3.07
C THR A 121 15.00 4.14 2.74
N PRO A 122 16.30 4.50 2.74
CA PRO A 122 16.71 5.87 2.47
C PRO A 122 16.44 6.27 1.02
N ALA A 123 15.99 7.51 0.82
CA ALA A 123 15.92 8.13 -0.50
C ALA A 123 17.33 8.33 -1.10
N THR A 124 17.44 8.33 -2.42
CA THR A 124 18.70 8.71 -3.09
C THR A 124 19.04 10.18 -2.78
N SER A 125 20.34 10.47 -2.58
CA SER A 125 20.85 11.76 -2.10
C SER A 125 20.35 12.96 -2.92
N ASN A 126 20.33 12.82 -4.25
CA ASN A 126 20.06 13.92 -5.18
C ASN A 126 18.59 14.37 -5.20
N ALA A 127 17.67 13.56 -4.65
CA ALA A 127 16.24 13.87 -4.63
C ALA A 127 15.69 14.10 -3.21
N LYS A 128 16.51 13.94 -2.17
CA LYS A 128 16.04 13.88 -0.77
C LYS A 128 15.27 15.12 -0.32
N ALA A 129 15.78 16.32 -0.60
CA ALA A 129 15.14 17.57 -0.18
C ALA A 129 13.77 17.79 -0.86
N ALA A 130 13.71 17.56 -2.19
CA ALA A 130 12.45 17.67 -2.94
C ALA A 130 11.44 16.61 -2.51
N ALA A 131 11.89 15.38 -2.23
CA ALA A 131 11.04 14.31 -1.72
C ALA A 131 10.44 14.64 -0.35
N LEU A 132 11.25 15.18 0.58
CA LEU A 132 10.77 15.60 1.91
C LEU A 132 9.73 16.72 1.81
N LYS A 133 9.97 17.74 0.99
CA LYS A 133 9.02 18.83 0.76
C LYS A 133 7.72 18.34 0.11
N GLY A 134 7.84 17.47 -0.89
CA GLY A 134 6.70 16.86 -1.56
C GLY A 134 5.87 15.98 -0.61
N GLU A 135 6.54 15.23 0.26
CA GLU A 135 5.89 14.41 1.27
C GLU A 135 5.17 15.24 2.32
N GLU A 136 5.78 16.33 2.82
CA GLU A 136 5.12 17.22 3.78
C GLU A 136 3.80 17.77 3.22
N LEU A 137 3.79 18.21 1.97
CA LEU A 137 2.58 18.67 1.30
C LEU A 137 1.52 17.57 1.18
N VAL A 138 1.91 16.34 0.85
CA VAL A 138 0.95 15.24 0.74
C VAL A 138 0.43 14.81 2.11
N ARG A 139 1.27 14.84 3.14
CA ARG A 139 0.88 14.55 4.52
C ARG A 139 -0.17 15.54 5.02
N THR A 140 0.02 16.84 4.79
CA THR A 140 -1.00 17.85 5.18
C THR A 140 -2.31 17.67 4.42
N GLN A 141 -2.27 17.24 3.14
CA GLN A 141 -3.46 16.90 2.38
C GLN A 141 -4.24 15.73 3.02
N PHE A 142 -3.54 14.64 3.40
CA PHE A 142 -4.18 13.50 4.05
C PHE A 142 -4.61 13.77 5.50
N GLN A 143 -4.06 14.77 6.18
CA GLN A 143 -4.58 15.19 7.50
C GLN A 143 -5.99 15.78 7.40
N VAL A 144 -6.30 16.47 6.30
CA VAL A 144 -7.61 17.10 6.08
C VAL A 144 -8.58 16.16 5.35
N ASP A 145 -8.04 15.27 4.50
CA ASP A 145 -8.80 14.29 3.73
C ASP A 145 -8.20 12.88 3.91
N PRO A 146 -8.49 12.21 5.06
CA PRO A 146 -7.84 10.94 5.44
C PRO A 146 -8.03 9.81 4.44
N TYR A 147 -9.10 9.86 3.64
CA TYR A 147 -9.49 8.84 2.67
C TYR A 147 -9.16 9.25 1.21
N GLY A 148 -8.61 10.45 1.00
CA GLY A 148 -8.26 10.95 -0.32
C GLY A 148 -9.46 11.07 -1.26
N CYS A 149 -10.63 11.43 -0.73
CA CYS A 149 -11.89 11.51 -1.47
C CYS A 149 -12.19 12.89 -2.06
N ARG A 150 -11.42 13.92 -1.69
CA ARG A 150 -11.72 15.32 -2.01
C ARG A 150 -10.50 16.07 -2.52
N GLY A 151 -10.76 17.28 -3.03
CA GLY A 151 -9.72 18.25 -3.37
C GLY A 151 -8.61 17.70 -4.27
N SER A 152 -7.37 18.09 -4.01
CA SER A 152 -6.24 17.72 -4.87
C SER A 152 -5.90 16.24 -4.87
N LEU A 153 -6.17 15.50 -3.78
CA LEU A 153 -5.89 14.07 -3.70
C LEU A 153 -6.80 13.30 -4.66
N TYR A 154 -8.10 13.59 -4.62
CA TYR A 154 -9.06 12.99 -5.53
C TYR A 154 -8.76 13.29 -7.00
N HIS A 155 -8.47 14.56 -7.34
CA HIS A 155 -8.11 14.92 -8.72
C HIS A 155 -6.81 14.23 -9.20
N LYS A 156 -5.82 14.05 -8.31
CA LYS A 156 -4.61 13.28 -8.63
C LYS A 156 -4.94 11.81 -8.86
N LYS A 157 -5.80 11.22 -8.03
CA LYS A 157 -6.26 9.83 -8.15
C LYS A 157 -6.96 9.58 -9.49
N LEU A 158 -7.87 10.46 -9.90
CA LEU A 158 -8.54 10.38 -11.21
C LEU A 158 -7.57 10.41 -12.40
N LYS A 159 -6.47 11.16 -12.30
CA LYS A 159 -5.45 11.24 -13.36
C LYS A 159 -4.51 10.02 -13.40
N ARG A 160 -4.54 9.17 -12.37
CA ARG A 160 -3.68 7.99 -12.23
C ARG A 160 -4.37 6.69 -12.67
N ASP A 161 -5.34 6.82 -13.58
CA ASP A 161 -5.97 5.68 -14.24
C ASP A 161 -6.01 5.89 -15.78
N PRO A 162 -4.84 6.02 -16.44
CA PRO A 162 -4.76 6.28 -17.87
C PRO A 162 -5.29 5.13 -18.75
N PHE A 163 -5.50 3.93 -18.18
CA PHE A 163 -6.01 2.75 -18.88
C PHE A 163 -7.46 2.40 -18.48
N HIS A 164 -8.12 3.24 -17.68
CA HIS A 164 -9.51 3.08 -17.26
C HIS A 164 -9.82 1.68 -16.67
N ARG A 165 -8.97 1.24 -15.75
CA ARG A 165 -9.10 -0.08 -15.11
C ARG A 165 -10.31 -0.10 -14.18
N SER A 166 -11.10 -1.16 -14.25
CA SER A 166 -12.10 -1.44 -13.23
C SER A 166 -11.40 -1.78 -11.91
N ILE A 167 -11.86 -1.20 -10.81
CA ILE A 167 -11.34 -1.46 -9.46
C ILE A 167 -12.18 -2.60 -8.86
N PRO A 168 -11.59 -3.75 -8.49
CA PRO A 168 -12.34 -4.91 -8.00
C PRO A 168 -12.81 -4.73 -6.56
N TYR A 169 -12.22 -3.82 -5.79
CA TYR A 169 -12.57 -3.65 -4.38
C TYR A 169 -13.83 -2.81 -4.18
N PRO A 170 -14.67 -3.13 -3.17
CA PRO A 170 -14.43 -4.07 -2.06
C PRO A 170 -14.87 -5.53 -2.30
N ASP A 171 -15.08 -5.97 -3.55
CA ASP A 171 -15.43 -7.38 -3.80
C ASP A 171 -14.33 -8.28 -3.20
N GLY A 172 -14.74 -9.35 -2.51
CA GLY A 172 -13.83 -10.21 -1.74
C GLY A 172 -13.59 -9.79 -0.28
N CYS A 173 -14.03 -8.60 0.14
CA CYS A 173 -13.86 -8.09 1.51
C CYS A 173 -15.14 -7.46 2.08
N PRO A 174 -16.24 -8.23 2.20
CA PRO A 174 -17.54 -7.71 2.61
C PRO A 174 -17.53 -7.08 4.00
N GLU A 175 -16.67 -7.56 4.91
CA GLU A 175 -16.59 -7.08 6.29
C GLU A 175 -16.07 -5.64 6.40
N ILE A 176 -15.41 -5.12 5.35
CA ILE A 176 -14.90 -3.75 5.29
C ILE A 176 -15.51 -2.93 4.13
N GLU A 177 -16.59 -3.39 3.51
CA GLU A 177 -17.28 -2.68 2.40
C GLU A 177 -17.63 -1.23 2.79
N GLY A 178 -18.11 -1.02 4.01
CA GLY A 178 -18.44 0.31 4.52
C GLY A 178 -17.24 1.25 4.63
N LEU A 179 -16.03 0.72 4.91
CA LEU A 179 -14.80 1.51 4.96
C LEU A 179 -14.41 2.03 3.56
N PHE A 180 -14.60 1.22 2.52
CA PHE A 180 -14.34 1.64 1.14
C PHE A 180 -15.28 2.75 0.64
N ARG A 181 -16.49 2.83 1.19
CA ARG A 181 -17.48 3.87 0.85
C ARG A 181 -17.38 5.11 1.74
N TYR A 182 -16.55 5.07 2.77
CA TYR A 182 -16.48 6.14 3.74
C TYR A 182 -15.54 7.28 3.31
N CYS A 183 -16.04 8.52 3.40
CA CYS A 183 -15.31 9.74 3.04
C CYS A 183 -15.63 10.86 4.04
N GLY A 184 -15.17 10.69 5.29
CA GLY A 184 -15.33 11.65 6.38
C GLY A 184 -14.00 12.24 6.88
N PRO A 185 -14.04 13.33 7.68
CA PRO A 185 -12.84 13.93 8.28
C PRO A 185 -12.36 13.20 9.53
N THR A 186 -13.18 12.31 10.09
CA THR A 186 -12.87 11.49 11.28
C THR A 186 -12.60 10.05 10.88
N PRO A 187 -11.99 9.22 11.74
CA PRO A 187 -11.89 7.78 11.50
C PRO A 187 -13.27 7.13 11.27
N TYR A 188 -13.29 6.08 10.46
CA TYR A 188 -14.49 5.31 10.12
C TYR A 188 -15.12 4.73 11.39
N PRO A 189 -16.41 5.01 11.67
CA PRO A 189 -17.05 4.62 12.93
C PRO A 189 -17.58 3.18 12.95
N GLY A 190 -17.58 2.49 11.80
CA GLY A 190 -18.09 1.12 11.72
C GLY A 190 -17.15 0.10 12.35
N ALA A 191 -17.68 -1.06 12.69
CA ALA A 191 -16.89 -2.18 13.18
C ALA A 191 -15.90 -2.65 12.11
N LEU A 192 -14.67 -2.97 12.52
CA LEU A 192 -13.61 -3.47 11.65
C LEU A 192 -13.06 -4.78 12.18
N PRO A 193 -12.67 -5.74 11.31
CA PRO A 193 -12.22 -7.08 11.71
C PRO A 193 -11.00 -7.11 12.63
N TRP A 194 -10.18 -6.05 12.61
CA TRP A 194 -8.95 -5.92 13.41
C TRP A 194 -9.11 -5.02 14.63
N ALA A 195 -10.33 -4.57 14.95
CA ALA A 195 -10.59 -3.73 16.13
C ALA A 195 -10.68 -4.53 17.45
N GLN A 196 -10.48 -5.86 17.40
CA GLN A 196 -10.46 -6.75 18.55
C GLN A 196 -9.08 -6.82 19.20
#